data_AF-A0A935ZY57-F1
#
_entry.id   AF-A0A935ZY57-F1
#
_cell.length_a   1.000
_cell.length_b   1.000
_cell.length_c   1.000
_cell.angle_alpha   90.00
_cell.angle_beta   90.00
_cell.angle_gamma   90.00
#
_symmetry.space_group_name_H-M   'P 1'
#
loop_
_entity.id
_entity.type
_entity.pdbx_description
1 polymer ?
#
loop_
_entity_poly.entity_id
_entity_poly.type
_entity_poly.pdbx_seq_one_letter_code
_entity_poly.pdbx_strand_id
1 'polypeptide(L)'
;MSGDCRGCHDGLSNGVFRQFLPSNTWGGSMMAHAGRDPLFWAALDVANNDIPGVGEWCLRCHAPQAFMEGRVKGVAGGSTGCALQGDYAASDDGPNDFSGVGCHLCHRQVKPASPFPPPAKHDSGNIVLDDNNQCGEFSGPCRYGPYKYEENDPLTPPHASAYSPFVKQGEFCGSCHDVTSPIVNGSAAKTLILSNGTDTGIPFPIERTFSEWKASAFGNVLFNDGFADREPSTDEGRFGRTCQSCHMPKSTSPEAFACMMTSPGSRAGNLPVHEFVGANVWMLTVVKNLYGMALDRVVDLDASIARTLDMLQNRSATMAVSLDPFGGPGQNLTARVRVTNLSGHKLPTGYSEGRRMWLNVEARDANGALIFESGAYNAGTAVLTEDAQAKVYEVQQGMWNSTTNNCDIKDSMNRKEFHFVLNNCIAKDNRIPPQGFTGALDPEIRPVNYVYPETSPGSGVLVNYDDTTYTIPVPNGTPLPVSVRARLQHQVASKEYIEFLSREATTHNFPSENTMCAPRVLSSGPRTQTRAAFMVDQWNTTNKSPPVVMEDVTATTAVR
;
A
#
# COMPACT_ATOMS: atom_id res chain seq x y z
N MET A 1 -1.56 23.45 -10.38
CA MET A 1 -1.88 22.04 -10.69
C MET A 1 -0.59 21.30 -10.99
N SER A 2 -0.57 19.96 -11.07
CA SER A 2 0.68 19.23 -11.35
C SER A 2 1.28 19.58 -12.73
N GLY A 3 0.45 19.93 -13.72
CA GLY A 3 0.92 20.37 -15.04
C GLY A 3 1.84 21.60 -15.03
N ASP A 4 1.68 22.50 -14.05
CA ASP A 4 2.55 23.68 -13.90
C ASP A 4 4.01 23.30 -13.57
N CYS A 5 4.23 22.09 -13.04
CA CYS A 5 5.55 21.57 -12.71
C CYS A 5 6.17 20.82 -13.91
N ARG A 6 5.34 20.23 -14.77
CA ARG A 6 5.75 19.35 -15.86
C ARG A 6 6.72 20.04 -16.83
N GLY A 7 6.51 21.32 -17.12
CA GLY A 7 7.36 22.08 -18.06
C GLY A 7 8.87 22.09 -17.72
N CYS A 8 9.23 22.00 -16.43
CA CYS A 8 10.63 21.96 -15.98
C CYS A 8 11.06 20.60 -15.42
N HIS A 9 10.09 19.73 -15.07
CA HIS A 9 10.33 18.49 -14.32
C HIS A 9 9.93 17.22 -15.11
N ASP A 10 9.83 17.30 -16.43
CA ASP A 10 9.48 16.21 -17.34
C ASP A 10 10.55 15.97 -18.42
N GLY A 11 10.81 14.70 -18.73
CA GLY A 11 11.83 14.24 -19.67
C GLY A 11 11.36 14.11 -21.12
N LEU A 12 10.42 14.94 -21.58
CA LEU A 12 9.77 14.79 -22.89
C LEU A 12 10.72 14.75 -24.08
N SER A 13 11.88 15.42 -24.00
CA SER A 13 12.85 15.50 -25.10
C SER A 13 13.86 14.36 -25.14
N ASN A 14 13.94 13.53 -24.09
CA ASN A 14 14.88 12.41 -24.02
C ASN A 14 14.37 11.31 -23.07
N GLY A 15 14.03 10.14 -23.64
CA GLY A 15 13.55 8.99 -22.88
C GLY A 15 14.47 8.53 -21.74
N VAL A 16 15.78 8.78 -21.83
CA VAL A 16 16.75 8.46 -20.77
C VAL A 16 16.47 9.27 -19.50
N PHE A 17 15.96 10.49 -19.59
CA PHE A 17 15.75 11.36 -18.42
C PHE A 17 14.46 11.05 -17.66
N ARG A 18 13.50 10.36 -18.30
CA ARG A 18 12.22 9.96 -17.69
C ARG A 18 12.41 9.06 -16.46
N GLN A 19 13.53 8.35 -16.36
CA GLN A 19 13.80 7.44 -15.25
C GLN A 19 14.07 8.16 -13.91
N PHE A 20 14.37 9.45 -13.92
CA PHE A 20 14.66 10.20 -12.69
C PHE A 20 13.97 11.55 -12.58
N LEU A 21 13.36 12.07 -13.64
CA LEU A 21 12.63 13.32 -13.57
C LEU A 21 11.33 13.17 -12.76
N PRO A 22 10.99 14.13 -11.87
CA PRO A 22 9.88 13.99 -10.94
C PRO A 22 8.54 13.71 -11.61
N SER A 23 8.21 14.40 -12.71
CA SER A 23 6.91 14.24 -13.39
C SER A 23 6.72 12.83 -13.96
N ASN A 24 7.79 12.22 -14.50
CA ASN A 24 7.71 10.89 -15.10
C ASN A 24 7.67 9.79 -14.04
N THR A 25 8.58 9.87 -13.05
CA THR A 25 8.64 8.87 -11.97
C THR A 25 7.37 8.88 -11.12
N TRP A 26 6.85 10.06 -10.78
CA TRP A 26 5.53 10.21 -10.15
C TRP A 26 4.40 9.75 -11.08
N GLY A 27 4.46 10.12 -12.36
CA GLY A 27 3.39 9.89 -13.33
C GLY A 27 3.02 8.43 -13.51
N GLY A 28 3.94 7.49 -13.28
CA GLY A 28 3.68 6.05 -13.30
C GLY A 28 3.26 5.43 -11.96
N SER A 29 3.28 6.20 -10.87
CA SER A 29 2.96 5.70 -9.52
C SER A 29 1.45 5.66 -9.26
N MET A 30 1.03 4.85 -8.29
CA MET A 30 -0.38 4.86 -7.85
C MET A 30 -0.80 6.19 -7.23
N MET A 31 0.12 7.05 -6.76
CA MET A 31 -0.22 8.39 -6.27
C MET A 31 -0.82 9.26 -7.39
N ALA A 32 -0.23 9.22 -8.59
CA ALA A 32 -0.72 9.94 -9.77
C ALA A 32 -1.99 9.32 -10.38
N HIS A 33 -2.43 8.19 -9.84
CA HIS A 33 -3.57 7.41 -10.30
C HIS A 33 -4.55 7.06 -9.16
N ALA A 34 -4.41 7.69 -7.99
CA ALA A 34 -5.25 7.38 -6.82
C ALA A 34 -6.73 7.72 -7.08
N GLY A 35 -6.98 8.77 -7.87
CA GLY A 35 -8.30 9.14 -8.36
C GLY A 35 -8.73 8.33 -9.60
N ARG A 36 -7.87 7.50 -10.18
CA ARG A 36 -8.16 6.68 -11.39
C ARG A 36 -8.36 5.20 -11.12
N ASP A 37 -8.19 4.77 -9.87
CA ASP A 37 -8.28 3.37 -9.47
C ASP A 37 -9.74 2.87 -9.45
N PRO A 38 -10.16 1.98 -10.37
CA PRO A 38 -11.52 1.45 -10.38
C PRO A 38 -11.87 0.59 -9.17
N LEU A 39 -10.88 -0.03 -8.51
CA LEU A 39 -11.13 -0.83 -7.30
C LEU A 39 -11.50 0.07 -6.14
N PHE A 40 -10.77 1.18 -5.99
CA PHE A 40 -11.09 2.23 -5.03
C PHE A 40 -12.52 2.76 -5.23
N TRP A 41 -12.89 3.11 -6.46
CA TRP A 41 -14.22 3.67 -6.72
C TRP A 41 -15.36 2.69 -6.44
N ALA A 42 -15.18 1.40 -6.76
CA ALA A 42 -16.16 0.38 -6.40
C ALA A 42 -16.29 0.22 -4.87
N ALA A 43 -15.18 0.27 -4.13
CA ALA A 43 -15.19 0.24 -2.67
C ALA A 43 -15.81 1.50 -2.04
N LEU A 44 -15.59 2.67 -2.66
CA LEU A 44 -16.15 3.95 -2.21
C LEU A 44 -17.68 3.96 -2.25
N ASP A 45 -18.29 3.31 -3.25
CA ASP A 45 -19.74 3.18 -3.34
C ASP A 45 -20.30 2.37 -2.16
N VAL A 46 -19.65 1.26 -1.82
CA VAL A 46 -20.01 0.44 -0.64
C VAL A 46 -19.84 1.27 0.64
N ALA A 47 -18.71 1.96 0.82
CA ALA A 47 -18.47 2.78 2.00
C ALA A 47 -19.53 3.90 2.15
N ASN A 48 -19.91 4.58 1.06
CA ASN A 48 -20.97 5.59 1.10
C ASN A 48 -22.36 5.00 1.38
N ASN A 49 -22.61 3.74 1.01
CA ASN A 49 -23.82 3.02 1.37
C ASN A 49 -23.83 2.63 2.87
N ASP A 50 -22.68 2.19 3.39
CA ASP A 50 -22.49 1.83 4.80
C ASP A 50 -22.65 3.04 5.73
N ILE A 51 -21.97 4.15 5.40
CA ILE A 51 -22.03 5.42 6.11
C ILE A 51 -22.22 6.54 5.09
N PRO A 52 -23.46 7.07 4.94
CA PRO A 52 -23.73 8.16 4.00
C PRO A 52 -22.80 9.36 4.18
N GLY A 53 -22.15 9.76 3.09
CA GLY A 53 -21.25 10.91 3.06
C GLY A 53 -19.79 10.60 3.42
N VAL A 54 -19.48 9.39 3.89
CA VAL A 54 -18.12 9.01 4.34
C VAL A 54 -17.10 9.09 3.23
N GLY A 55 -17.50 9.07 1.95
CA GLY A 55 -16.56 9.18 0.85
C GLY A 55 -15.78 10.49 0.82
N GLU A 56 -16.27 11.57 1.47
CA GLU A 56 -15.46 12.79 1.71
C GLU A 56 -14.15 12.45 2.45
N TRP A 57 -14.19 11.56 3.43
CA TRP A 57 -13.02 11.12 4.19
C TRP A 57 -12.04 10.34 3.33
N CYS A 58 -12.53 9.43 2.47
CA CYS A 58 -11.70 8.69 1.52
C CYS A 58 -11.00 9.60 0.50
N LEU A 59 -11.72 10.59 0.00
CA LEU A 59 -11.23 11.49 -1.05
C LEU A 59 -10.18 12.50 -0.54
N ARG A 60 -9.96 12.60 0.78
CA ARG A 60 -8.80 13.34 1.34
C ARG A 60 -7.47 12.77 0.87
N CYS A 61 -7.37 11.46 0.70
CA CYS A 61 -6.15 10.79 0.25
C CYS A 61 -6.19 10.47 -1.25
N HIS A 62 -7.37 10.21 -1.81
CA HIS A 62 -7.51 9.77 -3.20
C HIS A 62 -7.78 10.87 -4.23
N ALA A 63 -8.38 11.99 -3.81
CA ALA A 63 -8.58 13.20 -4.63
C ALA A 63 -8.34 14.48 -3.79
N PRO A 64 -7.15 14.61 -3.17
CA PRO A 64 -6.88 15.65 -2.17
C PRO A 64 -7.10 17.07 -2.67
N GLN A 65 -6.78 17.36 -3.93
CA GLN A 65 -7.02 18.69 -4.51
C GLN A 65 -8.51 19.04 -4.49
N ALA A 66 -9.37 18.10 -4.89
CA ALA A 66 -10.81 18.27 -4.85
C ALA A 66 -11.32 18.46 -3.41
N PHE A 67 -10.74 17.74 -2.46
CA PHE A 67 -11.05 17.91 -1.05
C PHE A 67 -10.76 19.33 -0.57
N MET A 68 -9.54 19.80 -0.82
CA MET A 68 -9.10 21.15 -0.41
C MET A 68 -9.91 22.26 -1.08
N GLU A 69 -10.34 22.05 -2.33
CA GLU A 69 -11.16 23.01 -3.07
C GLU A 69 -12.68 22.83 -2.79
N GLY A 70 -13.05 21.96 -1.84
CA GLY A 70 -14.43 21.80 -1.36
C GLY A 70 -15.36 21.01 -2.28
N ARG A 71 -14.83 20.35 -3.32
CA ARG A 71 -15.59 19.59 -4.31
C ARG A 71 -16.00 18.18 -3.87
N VAL A 72 -15.54 17.72 -2.71
CA VAL A 72 -15.88 16.37 -2.22
C VAL A 72 -16.84 16.40 -1.03
N LYS A 73 -17.30 17.59 -0.63
CA LYS A 73 -18.31 17.74 0.42
C LYS A 73 -19.60 17.03 0.01
N GLY A 74 -20.34 16.47 0.95
CA GLY A 74 -21.59 15.73 0.68
C GLY A 74 -22.70 16.51 -0.08
N VAL A 75 -22.58 17.83 -0.21
CA VAL A 75 -23.48 18.63 -1.05
C VAL A 75 -23.31 18.24 -2.53
N ALA A 76 -24.43 18.05 -3.24
CA ALA A 76 -24.45 17.69 -4.66
C ALA A 76 -23.65 16.41 -5.01
N GLY A 77 -23.56 15.45 -4.09
CA GLY A 77 -22.87 14.17 -4.33
C GLY A 77 -21.35 14.27 -4.37
N GLY A 78 -20.74 15.27 -3.75
CA GLY A 78 -19.27 15.36 -3.70
C GLY A 78 -18.62 14.15 -3.02
N SER A 79 -19.27 13.55 -2.02
CA SER A 79 -18.77 12.35 -1.33
C SER A 79 -18.76 11.09 -2.21
N THR A 80 -19.51 11.07 -3.30
CA THR A 80 -19.46 10.01 -4.32
C THR A 80 -18.56 10.36 -5.49
N GLY A 81 -17.86 11.50 -5.43
CA GLY A 81 -17.00 12.02 -6.50
C GLY A 81 -17.75 12.74 -7.61
N CYS A 82 -19.06 13.01 -7.46
CA CYS A 82 -19.85 13.58 -8.54
C CYS A 82 -19.54 15.04 -8.86
N ALA A 83 -18.93 15.79 -7.94
CA ALA A 83 -18.51 17.17 -8.19
C ALA A 83 -17.02 17.29 -8.57
N LEU A 84 -16.31 16.18 -8.78
CA LEU A 84 -14.94 16.19 -9.31
C LEU A 84 -14.90 16.80 -10.72
N GLN A 85 -13.84 17.57 -10.99
CA GLN A 85 -13.53 18.14 -12.29
C GLN A 85 -12.62 17.22 -13.10
N GLY A 86 -12.77 17.26 -14.43
CA GLY A 86 -11.98 16.47 -15.35
C GLY A 86 -12.59 15.11 -15.68
N ASP A 87 -11.74 14.19 -16.12
CA ASP A 87 -12.08 12.86 -16.58
C ASP A 87 -10.92 11.90 -16.28
N TYR A 88 -11.20 10.62 -16.08
CA TYR A 88 -10.18 9.60 -15.81
C TYR A 88 -9.03 9.59 -16.85
N ALA A 89 -9.36 9.83 -18.12
CA ALA A 89 -8.40 9.83 -19.22
C ALA A 89 -7.86 11.23 -19.58
N ALA A 90 -8.31 12.29 -18.91
CA ALA A 90 -7.83 13.65 -19.16
C ALA A 90 -6.41 13.85 -18.60
N SER A 91 -5.64 14.74 -19.26
CA SER A 91 -4.29 15.10 -18.79
C SER A 91 -4.34 15.84 -17.45
N ASP A 92 -3.16 16.02 -16.85
CA ASP A 92 -2.97 16.73 -15.57
C ASP A 92 -2.60 18.21 -15.77
N ASP A 93 -2.65 18.69 -17.02
CA ASP A 93 -2.30 20.06 -17.42
C ASP A 93 -3.45 21.06 -17.24
N GLY A 94 -4.64 20.57 -16.86
CA GLY A 94 -5.82 21.37 -16.54
C GLY A 94 -6.48 20.91 -15.24
N PRO A 95 -7.66 21.46 -14.90
CA PRO A 95 -8.41 21.04 -13.71
C PRO A 95 -8.86 19.58 -13.87
N ASN A 96 -8.12 18.69 -13.24
CA ASN A 96 -8.42 17.26 -13.22
C ASN A 96 -8.19 16.69 -11.83
N ASP A 97 -9.28 16.39 -11.13
CA ASP A 97 -9.21 15.81 -9.79
C ASP A 97 -8.89 14.31 -9.81
N PHE A 98 -9.05 13.65 -10.96
CA PHE A 98 -8.69 12.24 -11.14
C PHE A 98 -7.17 12.01 -11.13
N SER A 99 -6.37 13.08 -11.16
CA SER A 99 -4.91 13.06 -10.98
C SER A 99 -4.45 12.63 -9.60
N GLY A 100 -5.36 12.56 -8.62
CA GLY A 100 -5.09 12.04 -7.29
C GLY A 100 -4.10 12.89 -6.50
N VAL A 101 -3.05 12.26 -5.98
CA VAL A 101 -2.03 12.91 -5.14
C VAL A 101 -1.02 13.64 -6.02
N GLY A 102 -1.31 14.92 -6.28
CA GLY A 102 -0.49 15.79 -7.14
C GLY A 102 0.69 16.48 -6.44
N CYS A 103 1.58 17.08 -7.24
CA CYS A 103 2.83 17.69 -6.76
C CYS A 103 2.58 18.78 -5.71
N HIS A 104 1.55 19.60 -5.90
CA HIS A 104 1.20 20.68 -4.98
C HIS A 104 0.76 20.19 -3.62
N LEU A 105 0.20 18.99 -3.50
CA LEU A 105 -0.16 18.45 -2.19
C LEU A 105 1.11 18.25 -1.36
N CYS A 106 2.03 17.45 -1.88
CA CYS A 106 3.26 17.08 -1.19
C CYS A 106 4.18 18.29 -0.99
N HIS A 107 4.40 19.08 -2.04
CA HIS A 107 5.33 20.21 -1.98
C HIS A 107 4.76 21.45 -1.28
N ARG A 108 3.49 21.47 -0.86
CA ARG A 108 2.96 22.53 0.03
C ARG A 108 2.76 22.05 1.45
N GLN A 109 2.89 20.76 1.71
CA GLN A 109 2.64 20.21 3.02
C GLN A 109 3.70 20.65 4.03
N VAL A 110 3.24 21.15 5.17
CA VAL A 110 4.05 21.58 6.29
C VAL A 110 3.75 20.75 7.53
N LYS A 111 4.72 20.68 8.45
CA LYS A 111 4.50 20.03 9.73
C LYS A 111 3.49 20.85 10.54
N PRO A 112 2.45 20.23 11.12
CA PRO A 112 1.55 20.93 12.03
C PRO A 112 2.32 21.56 13.21
N ALA A 113 2.00 22.81 13.56
CA ALA A 113 2.65 23.52 14.67
C ALA A 113 2.31 22.94 16.05
N SER A 114 1.13 22.32 16.17
CA SER A 114 0.66 21.60 17.35
C SER A 114 0.00 20.28 16.93
N PRO A 115 -0.07 19.29 17.83
CA PRO A 115 -0.90 18.10 17.61
C PRO A 115 -2.36 18.49 17.34
N PHE A 116 -3.08 17.65 16.59
CA PHE A 116 -4.51 17.81 16.41
C PHE A 116 -5.25 17.50 17.72
N PRO A 117 -6.37 18.18 18.01
CA PRO A 117 -7.18 17.88 19.18
C PRO A 117 -7.81 16.48 19.06
N PRO A 118 -7.80 15.66 20.13
CA PRO A 118 -8.48 14.37 20.13
C PRO A 118 -9.97 14.53 19.75
N PRO A 119 -10.57 13.55 19.02
CA PRO A 119 -10.00 12.27 18.60
C PRO A 119 -9.17 12.33 17.31
N ALA A 120 -9.02 13.50 16.68
CA ALA A 120 -8.26 13.63 15.44
C ALA A 120 -6.75 13.45 15.69
N LYS A 121 -6.11 12.67 14.81
CA LYS A 121 -4.66 12.47 14.78
C LYS A 121 -4.10 13.08 13.49
N HIS A 122 -2.78 13.27 13.40
CA HIS A 122 -2.11 13.61 12.13
C HIS A 122 -1.99 12.34 11.27
N ASP A 123 -3.15 11.86 10.83
CA ASP A 123 -3.42 10.63 10.09
C ASP A 123 -4.62 10.88 9.17
N SER A 124 -5.06 9.87 8.40
CA SER A 124 -6.34 9.89 7.66
C SER A 124 -6.57 11.15 6.79
N GLY A 125 -5.50 11.66 6.18
CA GLY A 125 -5.51 12.85 5.34
C GLY A 125 -5.60 14.19 6.09
N ASN A 126 -5.37 14.23 7.41
CA ASN A 126 -5.27 15.46 8.20
C ASN A 126 -3.93 16.17 7.95
N ILE A 127 -3.80 16.75 6.76
CA ILE A 127 -2.62 17.49 6.30
C ILE A 127 -2.75 18.99 6.57
N VAL A 128 -1.61 19.68 6.71
CA VAL A 128 -1.52 21.15 6.74
C VAL A 128 -0.76 21.61 5.52
N LEU A 129 -1.33 22.52 4.74
CA LEU A 129 -0.70 23.09 3.56
C LEU A 129 -0.30 24.54 3.81
N ASP A 130 0.85 24.94 3.29
CA ASP A 130 1.19 26.34 3.11
C ASP A 130 0.31 26.96 2.02
N ASP A 131 -0.50 27.94 2.41
CA ASP A 131 -1.35 28.76 1.56
C ASP A 131 -1.02 30.26 1.68
N ASN A 132 0.21 30.56 2.12
CA ASN A 132 0.70 31.93 2.14
C ASN A 132 0.72 32.51 0.72
N ASN A 133 0.49 33.81 0.63
CA ASN A 133 0.46 34.52 -0.65
C ASN A 133 1.84 35.04 -1.09
N GLN A 134 2.90 34.77 -0.32
CA GLN A 134 4.27 35.21 -0.57
C GLN A 134 5.28 34.16 -0.05
N CYS A 135 6.33 33.92 -0.84
CA CYS A 135 7.45 33.05 -0.51
C CYS A 135 8.76 33.70 -0.97
N GLY A 136 9.44 34.41 -0.07
CA GLY A 136 10.58 35.24 -0.43
C GLY A 136 10.17 36.34 -1.41
N GLU A 137 10.82 36.40 -2.57
CA GLU A 137 10.52 37.37 -3.65
C GLU A 137 9.39 36.91 -4.58
N PHE A 138 8.91 35.67 -4.43
CA PHE A 138 7.88 35.11 -5.28
C PHE A 138 6.49 35.25 -4.67
N SER A 139 5.51 35.57 -5.52
CA SER A 139 4.10 35.52 -5.13
C SER A 139 3.60 34.08 -5.03
N GLY A 140 2.79 33.80 -4.00
CA GLY A 140 2.17 32.50 -3.75
C GLY A 140 2.91 31.64 -2.72
N PRO A 141 2.37 30.44 -2.44
CA PRO A 141 2.90 29.57 -1.39
C PRO A 141 4.21 28.91 -1.80
N CYS A 142 5.07 28.62 -0.82
CA CYS A 142 6.33 27.95 -1.08
C CYS A 142 6.13 26.52 -1.64
N ARG A 143 7.11 26.05 -2.40
CA ARG A 143 7.30 24.63 -2.71
C ARG A 143 8.44 24.08 -1.85
N TYR A 144 8.10 23.24 -0.88
CA TYR A 144 9.04 22.67 0.06
C TYR A 144 9.82 21.50 -0.54
N GLY A 145 11.14 21.53 -0.37
CA GLY A 145 12.05 20.49 -0.87
C GLY A 145 13.12 20.11 0.16
N PRO A 146 13.87 19.02 -0.11
CA PRO A 146 14.86 18.49 0.83
C PRO A 146 16.20 19.24 0.80
N TYR A 147 16.38 20.20 -0.12
CA TYR A 147 17.65 20.89 -0.35
C TYR A 147 17.66 22.29 0.24
N LYS A 148 18.80 22.66 0.84
CA LYS A 148 19.15 24.04 1.12
C LYS A 148 19.98 24.57 -0.04
N TYR A 149 19.80 25.83 -0.36
CA TYR A 149 20.52 26.54 -1.42
C TYR A 149 21.21 27.73 -0.78
N GLU A 150 22.49 27.89 -1.09
CA GLU A 150 23.23 29.09 -0.70
C GLU A 150 22.88 30.24 -1.65
N GLU A 151 23.22 31.47 -1.26
CA GLU A 151 23.04 32.63 -2.13
C GLU A 151 23.78 32.43 -3.46
N ASN A 152 23.08 32.66 -4.58
CA ASN A 152 23.58 32.47 -5.95
C ASN A 152 23.95 31.02 -6.32
N ASP A 153 23.47 30.01 -5.59
CA ASP A 153 23.63 28.60 -5.99
C ASP A 153 22.94 28.37 -7.36
N PRO A 154 23.65 27.88 -8.39
CA PRO A 154 23.10 27.66 -9.73
C PRO A 154 21.98 26.61 -9.77
N LEU A 155 21.80 25.83 -8.69
CA LEU A 155 20.72 24.86 -8.53
C LEU A 155 19.48 25.43 -7.83
N THR A 156 19.51 26.70 -7.42
CA THR A 156 18.38 27.40 -6.81
C THR A 156 17.16 27.35 -7.74
N PRO A 157 15.98 26.90 -7.28
CA PRO A 157 14.81 26.82 -8.13
C PRO A 157 14.35 28.21 -8.60
N PRO A 158 14.00 28.39 -9.88
CA PRO A 158 13.53 29.67 -10.41
C PRO A 158 12.04 29.95 -10.08
N HIS A 159 11.57 29.50 -8.92
CA HIS A 159 10.20 29.67 -8.43
C HIS A 159 10.16 29.65 -6.90
N ALA A 160 9.03 30.06 -6.32
CA ALA A 160 8.74 30.01 -4.89
C ALA A 160 9.12 28.63 -4.31
N SER A 161 10.18 28.59 -3.49
CA SER A 161 10.68 27.35 -2.91
C SER A 161 11.30 27.59 -1.54
N ALA A 162 11.27 26.58 -0.68
CA ALA A 162 11.86 26.63 0.64
C ALA A 162 12.39 25.26 1.08
N TYR A 163 13.44 25.25 1.88
CA TYR A 163 13.90 24.03 2.53
C TYR A 163 12.90 23.59 3.60
N SER A 164 12.60 22.30 3.66
CA SER A 164 11.88 21.70 4.78
C SER A 164 12.53 20.39 5.21
N PRO A 165 12.85 20.20 6.50
CA PRO A 165 13.26 18.89 6.99
C PRO A 165 12.09 17.91 7.07
N PHE A 166 10.83 18.39 7.08
CA PHE A 166 9.64 17.56 7.23
C PHE A 166 9.44 16.62 6.04
N VAL A 167 9.74 17.05 4.81
CA VAL A 167 9.63 16.20 3.60
C VAL A 167 10.55 14.98 3.62
N LYS A 168 11.50 14.92 4.57
CA LYS A 168 12.43 13.80 4.78
C LYS A 168 12.04 12.88 5.95
N GLN A 169 11.01 13.23 6.71
CA GLN A 169 10.55 12.50 7.91
C GLN A 169 9.45 11.49 7.54
N GLY A 170 9.39 10.35 8.23
CA GLY A 170 8.35 9.34 8.00
C GLY A 170 6.94 9.87 8.28
N GLU A 171 6.81 10.79 9.24
CA GLU A 171 5.56 11.48 9.60
C GLU A 171 4.90 12.19 8.40
N PHE A 172 5.69 12.60 7.40
CA PHE A 172 5.16 13.16 6.16
C PHE A 172 4.20 12.19 5.47
N CYS A 173 4.64 10.95 5.27
CA CYS A 173 3.84 9.88 4.68
C CYS A 173 2.75 9.38 5.63
N GLY A 174 3.00 9.41 6.94
CA GLY A 174 2.05 8.98 7.97
C GLY A 174 0.73 9.76 7.97
N SER A 175 0.72 10.97 7.41
CA SER A 175 -0.51 11.74 7.22
C SER A 175 -1.58 11.03 6.38
N CYS A 176 -1.19 10.14 5.46
CA CYS A 176 -2.11 9.33 4.65
C CYS A 176 -1.93 7.82 4.89
N HIS A 177 -0.75 7.36 5.30
CA HIS A 177 -0.43 5.94 5.52
C HIS A 177 -0.60 5.48 6.98
N ASP A 178 -1.51 6.14 7.69
CA ASP A 178 -2.05 5.73 8.99
C ASP A 178 -3.54 6.11 8.90
N VAL A 179 -4.43 5.12 8.92
CA VAL A 179 -5.84 5.29 8.55
C VAL A 179 -6.72 4.83 9.71
N THR A 180 -7.41 5.79 10.31
CA THR A 180 -8.24 5.59 11.49
C THR A 180 -9.71 5.77 11.12
N SER A 181 -10.61 5.05 11.80
CA SER A 181 -12.05 5.18 11.60
C SER A 181 -12.49 6.66 11.51
N PRO A 182 -13.34 7.02 10.53
CA PRO A 182 -13.70 8.41 10.27
C PRO A 182 -14.39 9.04 11.49
N ILE A 183 -14.17 10.34 11.69
CA ILE A 183 -14.86 11.11 12.71
C ILE A 183 -16.17 11.63 12.12
N VAL A 184 -17.30 11.18 12.66
CA VAL A 184 -18.65 11.57 12.25
C VAL A 184 -19.31 12.25 13.45
N ASN A 185 -19.80 13.50 13.26
CA ASN A 185 -20.43 14.30 14.30
C ASN A 185 -19.61 14.42 15.61
N GLY A 186 -18.28 14.55 15.47
CA GLY A 186 -17.37 14.74 16.60
C GLY A 186 -16.97 13.46 17.35
N SER A 187 -17.39 12.29 16.89
CA SER A 187 -17.02 10.99 17.47
C SER A 187 -16.52 10.02 16.40
N ALA A 188 -15.72 9.03 16.79
CA ALA A 188 -15.32 7.95 15.90
C ALA A 188 -16.55 7.19 15.39
N ALA A 189 -16.60 6.89 14.09
CA ALA A 189 -17.67 6.05 13.54
C ALA A 189 -17.63 4.64 14.13
N LYS A 190 -16.42 4.12 14.37
CA LYS A 190 -16.15 2.84 15.02
C LYS A 190 -14.99 2.96 16.00
N THR A 191 -15.12 2.31 17.15
CA THR A 191 -14.08 2.15 18.17
C THR A 191 -13.55 0.73 18.15
N LEU A 192 -12.29 0.54 18.55
CA LEU A 192 -11.67 -0.78 18.63
C LEU A 192 -12.24 -1.57 19.82
N ILE A 193 -12.89 -2.69 19.50
CA ILE A 193 -13.35 -3.70 20.45
C ILE A 193 -12.36 -4.87 20.45
N LEU A 194 -11.82 -5.19 21.63
CA LEU A 194 -10.89 -6.29 21.82
C LEU A 194 -11.60 -7.65 21.80
N SER A 195 -10.84 -8.73 21.62
CA SER A 195 -11.36 -10.11 21.56
C SER A 195 -12.13 -10.56 22.81
N ASN A 196 -11.98 -9.87 23.94
CA ASN A 196 -12.74 -10.11 25.16
C ASN A 196 -14.03 -9.25 25.27
N GLY A 197 -14.39 -8.51 24.21
CA GLY A 197 -15.54 -7.61 24.17
C GLY A 197 -15.33 -6.24 24.81
N THR A 198 -14.12 -5.92 25.28
CA THR A 198 -13.82 -4.60 25.85
C THR A 198 -13.71 -3.56 24.74
N ASP A 199 -14.55 -2.53 24.76
CA ASP A 199 -14.38 -1.32 23.96
C ASP A 199 -13.26 -0.46 24.57
N THR A 200 -12.24 -0.17 23.77
CA THR A 200 -11.07 0.63 24.18
C THR A 200 -11.33 2.13 24.15
N GLY A 201 -12.38 2.58 23.46
CA GLY A 201 -12.62 3.99 23.13
C GLY A 201 -11.65 4.56 22.07
N ILE A 202 -10.67 3.78 21.61
CA ILE A 202 -9.75 4.18 20.54
C ILE A 202 -10.50 4.09 19.20
N PRO A 203 -10.51 5.13 18.36
CA PRO A 203 -11.08 5.00 17.02
C PRO A 203 -10.39 3.87 16.24
N PHE A 204 -11.18 3.04 15.55
CA PHE A 204 -10.72 1.75 15.05
C PHE A 204 -9.52 1.89 14.09
N PRO A 205 -8.44 1.09 14.29
CA PRO A 205 -7.23 1.15 13.50
C PRO A 205 -7.34 0.37 12.19
N ILE A 206 -7.86 1.02 11.14
CA ILE A 206 -8.10 0.37 9.85
C ILE A 206 -6.78 0.02 9.16
N GLU A 207 -5.88 0.99 9.01
CA GLU A 207 -4.52 0.76 8.48
C GLU A 207 -3.48 1.42 9.39
N ARG A 208 -2.37 0.74 9.62
CA ARG A 208 -1.34 1.19 10.58
C ARG A 208 0.08 1.18 10.03
N THR A 209 0.26 1.34 8.71
CA THR A 209 1.59 1.25 8.09
C THR A 209 2.63 2.16 8.74
N PHE A 210 2.27 3.43 8.99
CA PHE A 210 3.17 4.36 9.65
C PHE A 210 3.41 3.98 11.12
N SER A 211 2.36 3.63 11.87
CA SER A 211 2.49 3.21 13.27
C SER A 211 3.32 1.93 13.41
N GLU A 212 3.16 0.96 12.52
CA GLU A 212 3.97 -0.26 12.43
C GLU A 212 5.45 0.09 12.14
N TRP A 213 5.71 1.03 11.24
CA TRP A 213 7.07 1.51 10.94
C TRP A 213 7.71 2.24 12.11
N LYS A 214 6.95 3.12 12.76
CA LYS A 214 7.40 3.89 13.91
C LYS A 214 7.81 2.99 15.07
N ALA A 215 7.13 1.86 15.24
CA ALA A 215 7.42 0.86 16.27
C ALA A 215 8.58 -0.09 15.90
N SER A 216 9.26 0.09 14.76
CA SER A 216 10.37 -0.77 14.30
C SER A 216 11.74 -0.14 14.52
N ALA A 217 12.80 -0.91 14.25
CA ALA A 217 14.17 -0.39 14.24
C ALA A 217 14.39 0.70 13.15
N PHE A 218 13.52 0.78 12.14
CA PHE A 218 13.64 1.75 11.05
C PHE A 218 13.14 3.13 11.49
N GLY A 219 12.07 3.17 12.29
CA GLY A 219 11.51 4.40 12.87
C GLY A 219 12.24 4.87 14.13
N ASN A 220 13.16 4.08 14.69
CA ASN A 220 13.88 4.44 15.89
C ASN A 220 15.21 5.16 15.57
N VAL A 221 15.28 6.44 15.93
CA VAL A 221 16.48 7.28 15.77
C VAL A 221 17.58 6.97 16.80
N LEU A 222 17.22 6.45 17.99
CA LEU A 222 18.15 6.19 19.11
C LEU A 222 19.14 5.04 18.85
N PHE A 223 18.88 4.20 17.84
CA PHE A 223 19.82 3.14 17.43
C PHE A 223 20.76 3.58 16.30
N ASN A 224 20.61 4.83 15.81
CA ASN A 224 21.45 5.40 14.75
C ASN A 224 22.44 6.46 15.25
N ASP A 225 22.23 7.02 16.45
CA ASP A 225 23.18 7.87 17.15
C ASP A 225 23.84 7.08 18.30
N GLY A 226 24.80 6.21 17.97
CA GLY A 226 25.65 5.64 19.01
C GLY A 226 26.39 6.76 19.75
N PHE A 227 25.84 7.26 20.87
CA PHE A 227 26.42 8.18 21.85
C PHE A 227 27.51 9.13 21.30
N ALA A 228 27.22 9.84 20.21
CA ALA A 228 28.15 10.80 19.64
C ALA A 228 27.58 12.20 19.83
N ASP A 229 28.34 13.06 20.50
CA ASP A 229 28.11 14.50 20.66
C ASP A 229 28.19 15.28 19.33
N ARG A 230 27.77 14.66 18.22
CA ARG A 230 27.85 15.18 16.87
C ARG A 230 26.59 14.83 16.09
N GLU A 231 25.89 15.86 15.65
CA GLU A 231 24.81 15.80 14.66
C GLU A 231 25.15 14.83 13.52
N PRO A 232 24.30 13.83 13.22
CA PRO A 232 24.56 12.87 12.16
C PRO A 232 24.77 13.56 10.81
N SER A 233 25.78 13.10 10.05
CA SER A 233 26.16 13.63 8.74
C SER A 233 25.32 13.07 7.58
N THR A 234 24.47 12.07 7.84
CA THR A 234 23.56 11.46 6.86
C THR A 234 22.11 11.60 7.29
N ASP A 235 21.18 11.63 6.33
CA ASP A 235 19.75 11.64 6.61
C ASP A 235 19.31 10.35 7.32
N GLU A 236 19.90 9.20 7.00
CA GLU A 236 19.64 7.93 7.71
C GLU A 236 20.06 8.02 9.18
N GLY A 237 21.23 8.57 9.49
CA GLY A 237 21.67 8.77 10.86
C GLY A 237 20.79 9.75 11.64
N ARG A 238 20.23 10.77 10.97
CA ARG A 238 19.42 11.83 11.58
C ARG A 238 17.95 11.46 11.77
N PHE A 239 17.37 10.69 10.85
CA PHE A 239 15.93 10.41 10.80
C PHE A 239 15.58 8.92 10.84
N GLY A 240 16.57 8.03 10.95
CA GLY A 240 16.36 6.60 10.74
C GLY A 240 16.22 6.26 9.25
N ARG A 241 15.92 4.99 8.95
CA ARG A 241 15.56 4.58 7.58
C ARG A 241 14.10 4.93 7.34
N THR A 242 13.87 6.12 6.78
CA THR A 242 12.52 6.68 6.56
C THR A 242 11.80 6.04 5.38
N CYS A 243 10.49 6.29 5.27
CA CYS A 243 9.67 5.85 4.12
C CYS A 243 10.32 6.26 2.79
N GLN A 244 10.80 7.50 2.71
CA GLN A 244 11.47 8.08 1.53
C GLN A 244 12.74 7.30 1.18
N SER A 245 13.50 6.80 2.15
CA SER A 245 14.76 6.08 1.88
C SER A 245 14.56 4.82 1.02
N CYS A 246 13.41 4.15 1.13
CA CYS A 246 13.08 2.94 0.38
C CYS A 246 12.11 3.18 -0.79
N HIS A 247 11.14 4.08 -0.62
CA HIS A 247 10.08 4.34 -1.61
C HIS A 247 10.38 5.53 -2.54
N MET A 248 11.39 6.34 -2.20
CA MET A 248 11.97 7.37 -3.06
C MET A 248 13.48 7.21 -3.12
N PRO A 249 13.99 6.06 -3.61
CA PRO A 249 15.42 5.77 -3.57
C PRO A 249 16.21 6.86 -4.29
N LYS A 250 17.45 7.08 -3.87
CA LYS A 250 18.33 8.01 -4.59
C LYS A 250 18.70 7.38 -5.94
N SER A 251 18.59 8.16 -7.01
CA SER A 251 19.08 7.75 -8.34
C SER A 251 20.57 7.46 -8.28
N THR A 252 20.95 6.29 -8.81
CA THR A 252 22.35 5.87 -8.97
C THR A 252 22.96 6.39 -10.28
N SER A 253 22.17 7.03 -11.14
CA SER A 253 22.64 7.53 -12.42
C SER A 253 23.59 8.72 -12.24
N PRO A 254 24.77 8.75 -12.90
CA PRO A 254 25.64 9.91 -12.92
C PRO A 254 25.02 11.09 -13.67
N GLU A 255 23.98 10.86 -14.47
CA GLU A 255 23.26 11.90 -15.19
C GLU A 255 22.08 12.46 -14.39
N ALA A 256 21.82 12.00 -13.17
CA ALA A 256 20.65 12.43 -12.39
C ALA A 256 20.58 13.95 -12.21
N PHE A 257 19.42 14.53 -12.56
CA PHE A 257 19.09 15.94 -12.35
C PHE A 257 17.58 16.10 -12.11
N ALA A 258 17.15 17.18 -11.45
CA ALA A 258 15.75 17.36 -11.06
C ALA A 258 14.99 18.35 -11.95
N CYS A 259 15.69 19.18 -12.74
CA CYS A 259 15.10 20.28 -13.51
C CYS A 259 15.79 20.41 -14.87
N MET A 260 15.00 20.52 -15.95
CA MET A 260 15.50 20.66 -17.32
C MET A 260 16.34 21.92 -17.58
N MET A 261 16.29 22.91 -16.67
CA MET A 261 17.12 24.11 -16.73
C MET A 261 18.50 23.93 -16.07
N THR A 262 18.74 22.79 -15.44
CA THR A 262 20.03 22.45 -14.81
C THR A 262 20.78 21.44 -15.67
N SER A 263 22.12 21.43 -15.57
CA SER A 263 22.93 20.45 -16.31
C SER A 263 22.63 19.02 -15.86
N PRO A 264 22.59 18.04 -16.80
CA PRO A 264 22.59 16.63 -16.44
C PRO A 264 23.73 16.29 -15.47
N GLY A 265 23.44 15.46 -14.47
CA GLY A 265 24.37 15.11 -13.39
C GLY A 265 24.45 16.12 -12.24
N SER A 266 23.74 17.25 -12.29
CA SER A 266 23.68 18.24 -11.20
C SER A 266 23.19 17.67 -9.85
N ARG A 267 22.59 16.47 -9.85
CA ARG A 267 22.13 15.75 -8.65
C ARG A 267 22.64 14.30 -8.60
N ALA A 268 23.76 13.98 -9.25
CA ALA A 268 24.37 12.65 -9.19
C ALA A 268 24.55 12.17 -7.73
N GLY A 269 24.02 10.98 -7.41
CA GLY A 269 24.06 10.40 -6.05
C GLY A 269 23.23 11.13 -4.99
N ASN A 270 22.49 12.19 -5.36
CA ASN A 270 21.75 13.03 -4.42
C ASN A 270 20.36 13.42 -4.96
N LEU A 271 19.71 12.56 -5.74
CA LEU A 271 18.35 12.76 -6.26
C LEU A 271 17.39 11.67 -5.80
N PRO A 272 16.56 11.88 -4.77
CA PRO A 272 15.43 11.00 -4.47
C PRO A 272 14.44 11.01 -5.65
N VAL A 273 14.18 9.84 -6.24
CA VAL A 273 13.24 9.70 -7.37
C VAL A 273 11.83 9.39 -6.89
N HIS A 274 10.81 9.89 -7.58
CA HIS A 274 9.41 9.82 -7.17
C HIS A 274 8.76 8.48 -7.55
N GLU A 275 9.44 7.37 -7.30
CA GLU A 275 9.00 6.04 -7.76
C GLU A 275 7.79 5.52 -6.98
N PHE A 276 7.72 5.78 -5.68
CA PHE A 276 6.60 5.45 -4.78
C PHE A 276 6.09 4.01 -4.93
N VAL A 277 7.03 3.06 -5.06
CA VAL A 277 6.69 1.65 -5.26
C VAL A 277 5.95 1.07 -4.06
N GLY A 278 4.91 0.28 -4.34
CA GLY A 278 4.15 -0.52 -3.37
C GLY A 278 3.72 -1.81 -4.05
N ALA A 279 2.86 -2.65 -3.49
CA ALA A 279 2.61 -4.00 -4.03
C ALA A 279 1.67 -4.08 -5.26
N ASN A 280 1.32 -2.96 -5.90
CA ASN A 280 0.22 -2.83 -6.88
C ASN A 280 0.61 -3.14 -8.35
N VAL A 281 1.26 -4.26 -8.65
CA VAL A 281 1.56 -4.67 -10.05
C VAL A 281 0.30 -4.69 -10.91
N TRP A 282 -0.75 -5.32 -10.40
CA TRP A 282 -1.98 -5.54 -11.16
C TRP A 282 -2.75 -4.25 -11.43
N MET A 283 -2.94 -3.40 -10.41
CA MET A 283 -3.70 -2.16 -10.62
C MET A 283 -2.97 -1.17 -11.53
N LEU A 284 -1.63 -1.09 -11.45
CA LEU A 284 -0.84 -0.33 -12.42
C LEU A 284 -1.06 -0.83 -13.86
N THR A 285 -1.18 -2.16 -14.03
CA THR A 285 -1.49 -2.76 -15.34
C THR A 285 -2.90 -2.42 -15.81
N VAL A 286 -3.89 -2.44 -14.93
CA VAL A 286 -5.28 -2.02 -15.23
C VAL A 286 -5.31 -0.55 -15.67
N VAL A 287 -4.70 0.35 -14.89
CA VAL A 287 -4.61 1.78 -15.20
C VAL A 287 -3.87 2.02 -16.53
N LYS A 288 -2.77 1.30 -16.78
CA LYS A 288 -2.06 1.37 -18.06
C LYS A 288 -2.96 1.00 -19.23
N ASN A 289 -3.69 -0.11 -19.13
CA ASN A 289 -4.56 -0.58 -20.21
C ASN A 289 -5.73 0.38 -20.46
N LEU A 290 -6.28 0.98 -19.40
CA LEU A 290 -7.41 1.90 -19.49
C LEU A 290 -7.02 3.29 -20.01
N TYR A 291 -5.94 3.86 -19.45
CA TYR A 291 -5.67 5.30 -19.56
C TYR A 291 -4.25 5.62 -20.02
N GLY A 292 -3.34 4.64 -20.05
CA GLY A 292 -1.91 4.88 -20.28
C GLY A 292 -1.61 5.60 -21.59
N MET A 293 -2.32 5.27 -22.69
CA MET A 293 -2.15 5.96 -23.98
C MET A 293 -2.71 7.38 -23.95
N ALA A 294 -3.91 7.58 -23.42
CA ALA A 294 -4.56 8.89 -23.38
C ALA A 294 -3.77 9.90 -22.51
N LEU A 295 -3.07 9.40 -21.48
CA LEU A 295 -2.28 10.19 -20.56
C LEU A 295 -0.81 10.38 -20.98
N ASP A 296 -0.36 9.74 -22.07
CA ASP A 296 1.07 9.66 -22.44
C ASP A 296 1.96 9.10 -21.31
N ARG A 297 1.50 8.00 -20.68
CA ARG A 297 2.11 7.40 -19.48
C ARG A 297 2.46 5.93 -19.61
N VAL A 298 2.32 5.33 -20.78
CA VAL A 298 2.63 3.90 -20.98
C VAL A 298 4.05 3.58 -20.50
N VAL A 299 5.03 4.39 -20.86
CA VAL A 299 6.44 4.20 -20.47
C VAL A 299 6.63 4.35 -18.95
N ASP A 300 5.99 5.35 -18.34
CA ASP A 300 6.13 5.63 -16.90
C ASP A 300 5.48 4.53 -16.05
N LEU A 301 4.32 4.03 -16.50
CA LEU A 301 3.60 2.91 -15.89
C LEU A 301 4.37 1.60 -16.05
N ASP A 302 4.97 1.33 -17.21
CA ASP A 302 5.82 0.15 -17.41
C ASP A 302 7.05 0.17 -16.49
N ALA A 303 7.70 1.32 -16.37
CA ALA A 303 8.82 1.49 -15.44
C ALA A 303 8.36 1.25 -13.98
N SER A 304 7.18 1.73 -13.60
CA SER A 304 6.64 1.56 -12.24
C SER A 304 6.20 0.12 -11.96
N ILE A 305 5.65 -0.58 -12.94
CA ILE A 305 5.35 -2.02 -12.87
C ILE A 305 6.65 -2.81 -12.66
N ALA A 306 7.70 -2.52 -13.44
CA ALA A 306 8.98 -3.19 -13.31
C ALA A 306 9.62 -2.96 -11.93
N ARG A 307 9.62 -1.72 -11.43
CA ARG A 307 10.14 -1.41 -10.09
C ARG A 307 9.30 -2.02 -8.97
N THR A 308 7.99 -2.16 -9.17
CA THR A 308 7.11 -2.85 -8.23
C THR A 308 7.43 -4.35 -8.16
N LEU A 309 7.64 -4.98 -9.32
CA LEU A 309 8.08 -6.38 -9.38
C LEU A 309 9.42 -6.57 -8.66
N ASP A 310 10.40 -5.71 -8.94
CA ASP A 310 11.68 -5.72 -8.24
C ASP A 310 11.52 -5.57 -6.71
N MET A 311 10.67 -4.64 -6.26
CA MET A 311 10.41 -4.47 -4.83
C MET A 311 9.86 -5.75 -4.20
N LEU A 312 8.87 -6.38 -4.84
CA LEU A 312 8.24 -7.60 -4.35
C LEU A 312 9.20 -8.80 -4.36
N GLN A 313 10.04 -8.91 -5.38
CA GLN A 313 10.87 -10.07 -5.66
C GLN A 313 12.26 -10.03 -5.02
N ASN A 314 12.77 -8.83 -4.72
CA ASN A 314 14.16 -8.67 -4.28
C ASN A 314 14.32 -7.91 -2.97
N ARG A 315 13.28 -7.19 -2.49
CA ARG A 315 13.44 -6.22 -1.39
C ARG A 315 12.43 -6.34 -0.26
N SER A 316 11.36 -7.11 -0.45
CA SER A 316 10.26 -7.19 0.53
C SER A 316 10.44 -8.29 1.58
N ALA A 317 10.94 -9.46 1.15
CA ALA A 317 11.12 -10.62 2.00
C ALA A 317 12.33 -11.45 1.57
N THR A 318 12.75 -12.39 2.42
CA THR A 318 13.49 -13.58 1.99
C THR A 318 12.79 -14.83 2.48
N MET A 319 13.03 -15.96 1.81
CA MET A 319 12.49 -17.26 2.23
C MET A 319 13.59 -18.31 2.34
N ALA A 320 13.42 -19.26 3.26
CA ALA A 320 14.26 -20.44 3.37
C ALA A 320 13.40 -21.69 3.61
N VAL A 321 13.81 -22.82 3.03
CA VAL A 321 13.19 -24.13 3.25
C VAL A 321 14.23 -25.06 3.86
N SER A 322 13.87 -25.70 4.96
CA SER A 322 14.68 -26.76 5.57
C SER A 322 13.83 -28.03 5.74
N LEU A 323 14.48 -29.18 5.60
CA LEU A 323 13.84 -30.49 5.73
C LEU A 323 14.43 -31.19 6.94
N ASP A 324 13.57 -31.69 7.82
CA ASP A 324 14.01 -32.55 8.92
C ASP A 324 14.50 -33.91 8.35
N PRO A 325 15.33 -34.67 9.09
CA PRO A 325 15.78 -35.98 8.64
C PRO A 325 14.63 -36.90 8.25
N PHE A 326 14.61 -37.34 6.99
CA PHE A 326 13.55 -38.15 6.41
C PHE A 326 13.89 -39.64 6.45
N GLY A 327 12.98 -40.46 7.01
CA GLY A 327 13.17 -41.91 7.13
C GLY A 327 12.82 -42.72 5.88
N GLY A 328 12.22 -42.10 4.86
CA GLY A 328 11.90 -42.72 3.56
C GLY A 328 10.39 -42.81 3.28
N PRO A 329 10.03 -43.28 2.07
CA PRO A 329 8.64 -43.49 1.65
C PRO A 329 7.80 -44.26 2.67
N GLY A 330 6.53 -43.89 2.84
CA GLY A 330 5.63 -44.41 3.87
C GLY A 330 5.65 -43.64 5.19
N GLN A 331 6.52 -42.63 5.33
CA GLN A 331 6.60 -41.73 6.48
C GLN A 331 6.28 -40.29 6.09
N ASN A 332 6.07 -39.44 7.09
CA ASN A 332 5.92 -38.01 6.87
C ASN A 332 7.29 -37.34 6.73
N LEU A 333 7.45 -36.53 5.67
CA LEU A 333 8.52 -35.55 5.55
C LEU A 333 8.08 -34.26 6.25
N THR A 334 8.91 -33.71 7.12
CA THR A 334 8.65 -32.41 7.75
C THR A 334 9.47 -31.34 7.04
N ALA A 335 8.79 -30.34 6.48
CA ALA A 335 9.42 -29.16 5.87
C ALA A 335 9.13 -27.92 6.71
N ARG A 336 10.15 -27.12 6.99
CA ARG A 336 10.02 -25.83 7.69
C ARG A 336 10.33 -24.72 6.71
N VAL A 337 9.35 -23.84 6.49
CA VAL A 337 9.46 -22.67 5.62
C VAL A 337 9.56 -21.44 6.51
N ARG A 338 10.71 -20.75 6.44
CA ARG A 338 10.92 -19.46 7.10
C ARG A 338 10.69 -18.34 6.10
N VAL A 339 9.86 -17.36 6.44
CA VAL A 339 9.72 -16.11 5.70
C VAL A 339 10.22 -14.97 6.58
N THR A 340 11.19 -14.19 6.10
CA THR A 340 11.76 -13.05 6.83
C THR A 340 11.30 -11.75 6.19
N ASN A 341 10.72 -10.86 6.99
CA ASN A 341 10.33 -9.52 6.56
C ASN A 341 11.54 -8.59 6.51
N LEU A 342 11.77 -7.95 5.36
CA LEU A 342 12.83 -6.96 5.13
C LEU A 342 12.32 -5.51 5.15
N SER A 343 10.99 -5.34 5.20
CA SER A 343 10.36 -4.02 5.25
C SER A 343 10.38 -3.42 6.66
N GLY A 344 10.22 -2.10 6.72
CA GLY A 344 10.20 -1.35 7.98
C GLY A 344 8.89 -1.41 8.74
N HIS A 345 7.82 -2.00 8.17
CA HIS A 345 6.47 -2.15 8.71
C HIS A 345 6.06 -3.64 8.66
N LYS A 346 4.82 -4.01 9.02
CA LYS A 346 4.41 -5.42 8.88
C LYS A 346 4.39 -5.85 7.40
N LEU A 347 4.53 -7.14 7.13
CA LEU A 347 4.46 -7.70 5.78
C LEU A 347 3.29 -8.69 5.65
N PRO A 348 2.34 -8.45 4.73
CA PRO A 348 2.11 -7.19 3.98
C PRO A 348 1.53 -6.08 4.87
N THR A 349 1.71 -4.79 4.54
CA THR A 349 1.06 -3.66 5.27
C THR A 349 -0.05 -3.00 4.44
N GLY A 350 -0.73 -2.00 5.00
CA GLY A 350 -1.71 -1.15 4.31
C GLY A 350 -3.11 -1.76 4.26
N TYR A 351 -3.84 -1.44 3.19
CA TYR A 351 -5.20 -1.91 2.92
C TYR A 351 -5.33 -3.44 3.08
N SER A 352 -6.22 -3.87 3.96
CA SER A 352 -6.34 -5.27 4.39
C SER A 352 -7.28 -6.11 3.53
N GLU A 353 -8.36 -5.51 3.03
CA GLU A 353 -9.46 -6.24 2.41
C GLU A 353 -9.07 -6.76 1.02
N GLY A 354 -9.26 -8.06 0.80
CA GLY A 354 -8.99 -8.70 -0.48
C GLY A 354 -7.51 -8.83 -0.88
N ARG A 355 -6.56 -8.19 -0.18
CA ARG A 355 -5.12 -8.40 -0.39
C ARG A 355 -4.66 -9.67 0.32
N ARG A 356 -3.85 -10.48 -0.36
CA ARG A 356 -3.40 -11.78 0.17
C ARG A 356 -1.90 -11.95 -0.04
N MET A 357 -1.20 -12.42 0.99
CA MET A 357 0.13 -13.01 0.85
C MET A 357 0.09 -14.42 1.42
N TRP A 358 0.62 -15.43 0.74
CA TRP A 358 0.54 -16.82 1.22
C TRP A 358 1.71 -17.68 0.75
N LEU A 359 1.88 -18.82 1.40
CA LEU A 359 2.81 -19.86 0.97
C LEU A 359 2.09 -20.90 0.11
N ASN A 360 2.62 -21.15 -1.07
CA ASN A 360 2.33 -22.36 -1.83
C ASN A 360 3.50 -23.34 -1.66
N VAL A 361 3.22 -24.56 -1.20
CA VAL A 361 4.24 -25.57 -0.93
C VAL A 361 3.92 -26.84 -1.70
N GLU A 362 4.79 -27.20 -2.64
CA GLU A 362 4.70 -28.43 -3.43
C GLU A 362 5.79 -29.40 -3.00
N ALA A 363 5.46 -30.69 -2.92
CA ALA A 363 6.45 -31.76 -2.86
C ALA A 363 6.36 -32.64 -4.11
N ARG A 364 7.51 -32.96 -4.70
CA ARG A 364 7.63 -33.78 -5.92
C ARG A 364 8.64 -34.91 -5.74
N ASP A 365 8.35 -36.05 -6.34
CA ASP A 365 9.26 -37.20 -6.38
C ASP A 365 10.44 -36.98 -7.35
N ALA A 366 11.34 -37.96 -7.44
CA ALA A 366 12.51 -37.91 -8.31
C ALA A 366 12.19 -37.82 -9.82
N ASN A 367 10.98 -38.20 -10.22
CA ASN A 367 10.50 -38.11 -11.60
C ASN A 367 9.75 -36.78 -11.86
N GLY A 368 9.62 -35.92 -10.85
CA GLY A 368 8.90 -34.65 -10.92
C GLY A 368 7.39 -34.76 -10.69
N ALA A 369 6.88 -35.95 -10.31
CA ALA A 369 5.46 -36.15 -10.02
C ALA A 369 5.06 -35.45 -8.72
N LEU A 370 3.96 -34.69 -8.73
CA LEU A 370 3.43 -34.01 -7.55
C LEU A 370 2.85 -35.03 -6.58
N ILE A 371 3.33 -35.03 -5.33
CA ILE A 371 2.85 -35.92 -4.26
C ILE A 371 2.10 -35.17 -3.16
N PHE A 372 2.33 -33.86 -3.02
CA PHE A 372 1.67 -33.00 -2.05
C PHE A 372 1.65 -31.56 -2.56
N GLU A 373 0.56 -30.84 -2.29
CA GLU A 373 0.48 -29.40 -2.47
C GLU A 373 -0.38 -28.78 -1.36
N SER A 374 0.06 -27.65 -0.81
CA SER A 374 -0.72 -26.79 0.09
C SER A 374 -0.71 -25.35 -0.43
N GLY A 375 -1.82 -24.64 -0.25
CA GLY A 375 -1.97 -23.25 -0.73
C GLY A 375 -2.02 -23.14 -2.27
N ALA A 376 -2.63 -24.12 -2.94
CA ALA A 376 -2.74 -24.16 -4.40
C ALA A 376 -3.62 -23.01 -4.94
N TYR A 377 -3.14 -22.30 -5.96
CA TYR A 377 -3.92 -21.24 -6.63
C TYR A 377 -4.32 -21.64 -8.04
N ASN A 378 -5.61 -21.60 -8.33
CA ASN A 378 -6.14 -21.88 -9.66
C ASN A 378 -6.28 -20.58 -10.45
N ALA A 379 -5.39 -20.35 -11.42
CA ALA A 379 -5.40 -19.14 -12.24
C ALA A 379 -6.68 -18.99 -13.11
N GLY A 380 -7.32 -20.10 -13.49
CA GLY A 380 -8.55 -20.07 -14.28
C GLY A 380 -9.76 -19.56 -13.50
N THR A 381 -9.91 -20.04 -12.26
CA THR A 381 -11.03 -19.68 -11.37
C THR A 381 -10.70 -18.55 -10.40
N ALA A 382 -9.43 -18.17 -10.27
CA ALA A 382 -8.87 -17.23 -9.30
C ALA A 382 -9.08 -17.63 -7.83
N VAL A 383 -9.27 -18.93 -7.58
CA VAL A 383 -9.50 -19.48 -6.23
C VAL A 383 -8.17 -19.90 -5.61
N LEU A 384 -7.95 -19.46 -4.38
CA LEU A 384 -6.91 -19.98 -3.48
C LEU A 384 -7.50 -21.14 -2.68
N THR A 385 -6.84 -22.28 -2.69
CA THR A 385 -7.19 -23.42 -1.83
C THR A 385 -6.63 -23.19 -0.44
N GLU A 386 -7.51 -22.96 0.54
CA GLU A 386 -7.17 -22.84 1.95
C GLU A 386 -7.33 -24.22 2.64
N ASP A 387 -6.41 -25.15 2.37
CA ASP A 387 -6.36 -26.45 3.05
C ASP A 387 -5.90 -26.33 4.52
N ALA A 388 -5.92 -27.44 5.26
CA ALA A 388 -5.60 -27.45 6.69
C ALA A 388 -4.17 -26.98 7.04
N GLN A 389 -3.24 -27.00 6.09
CA GLN A 389 -1.87 -26.51 6.27
C GLN A 389 -1.60 -25.19 5.53
N ALA A 390 -2.61 -24.61 4.87
CA ALA A 390 -2.44 -23.38 4.12
C ALA A 390 -2.05 -22.22 5.05
N LYS A 391 -1.01 -21.48 4.66
CA LYS A 391 -0.53 -20.31 5.40
C LYS A 391 -0.79 -19.04 4.62
N VAL A 392 -1.81 -18.29 5.05
CA VAL A 392 -2.14 -16.95 4.54
C VAL A 392 -1.74 -15.91 5.59
N TYR A 393 -0.88 -14.97 5.19
CA TYR A 393 -0.48 -13.79 5.95
C TYR A 393 -1.44 -12.64 5.62
N GLU A 394 -2.26 -12.26 6.59
CA GLU A 394 -3.32 -11.26 6.42
C GLU A 394 -3.73 -10.66 7.78
N VAL A 395 -4.47 -9.55 7.72
CA VAL A 395 -5.28 -9.08 8.83
C VAL A 395 -6.74 -9.21 8.45
N GLN A 396 -7.53 -9.83 9.32
CA GLN A 396 -8.97 -10.03 9.16
C GLN A 396 -9.68 -9.10 10.14
N GLN A 397 -10.17 -7.99 9.59
CA GLN A 397 -10.96 -7.00 10.31
C GLN A 397 -12.45 -7.30 10.06
N GLY A 398 -13.29 -6.98 11.04
CA GLY A 398 -14.71 -7.28 10.95
C GLY A 398 -15.55 -6.48 11.93
N MET A 399 -16.79 -6.92 12.09
CA MET A 399 -17.78 -6.31 12.97
C MET A 399 -17.99 -7.16 14.22
N TRP A 400 -17.88 -6.55 15.39
CA TRP A 400 -18.06 -7.22 16.67
C TRP A 400 -19.53 -7.57 16.88
N ASN A 401 -19.78 -8.83 17.15
CA ASN A 401 -21.09 -9.37 17.47
C ASN A 401 -21.17 -9.66 18.96
N SER A 402 -21.91 -8.82 19.68
CA SER A 402 -22.12 -8.93 21.14
C SER A 402 -22.97 -10.12 21.55
N THR A 403 -23.69 -10.76 20.62
CA THR A 403 -24.49 -11.97 20.90
C THR A 403 -23.59 -13.21 20.91
N THR A 404 -22.63 -13.29 20.00
CA THR A 404 -21.71 -14.43 19.86
C THR A 404 -20.36 -14.21 20.56
N ASN A 405 -20.07 -12.97 21.00
CA ASN A 405 -18.76 -12.52 21.48
C ASN A 405 -17.64 -12.83 20.47
N ASN A 406 -17.91 -12.56 19.20
CA ASN A 406 -16.98 -12.83 18.11
C ASN A 406 -16.81 -11.62 17.19
N CYS A 407 -15.66 -11.56 16.54
CA CYS A 407 -15.43 -10.65 15.43
C CYS A 407 -15.88 -11.30 14.13
N ASP A 408 -17.02 -10.86 13.59
CA ASP A 408 -17.62 -11.44 12.41
C ASP A 408 -16.96 -10.84 11.15
N ILE A 409 -16.36 -11.73 10.35
CA ILE A 409 -15.64 -11.42 9.10
C ILE A 409 -16.32 -12.04 7.87
N LYS A 410 -17.49 -12.64 8.10
CA LYS A 410 -18.28 -13.35 7.10
C LYS A 410 -19.76 -13.19 7.40
N ASP A 411 -20.54 -13.20 6.35
CA ASP A 411 -21.99 -13.17 6.45
C ASP A 411 -22.60 -14.53 6.85
N SER A 412 -23.92 -14.54 7.00
CA SER A 412 -24.71 -15.75 7.31
C SER A 412 -24.61 -16.88 6.27
N MET A 413 -24.11 -16.59 5.07
CA MET A 413 -23.85 -17.56 4.00
C MET A 413 -22.37 -17.98 3.96
N ASN A 414 -21.58 -17.63 4.98
CA ASN A 414 -20.15 -17.93 5.10
C ASN A 414 -19.29 -17.29 3.98
N ARG A 415 -19.75 -16.18 3.40
CA ARG A 415 -18.98 -15.39 2.41
C ARG A 415 -18.21 -14.30 3.15
N LYS A 416 -16.95 -14.04 2.75
CA LYS A 416 -16.15 -12.95 3.34
C LYS A 416 -16.84 -11.60 3.11
N GLU A 417 -16.83 -10.76 4.14
CA GLU A 417 -17.35 -9.39 4.12
C GLU A 417 -16.18 -8.39 4.17
N PHE A 418 -16.37 -7.23 3.53
CA PHE A 418 -15.33 -6.21 3.37
C PHE A 418 -15.94 -4.80 3.52
N HIS A 419 -16.67 -4.59 4.62
CA HIS A 419 -17.28 -3.31 4.97
C HIS A 419 -16.27 -2.42 5.71
N PHE A 420 -15.32 -1.86 4.95
CA PHE A 420 -14.15 -1.12 5.44
C PHE A 420 -14.44 -0.15 6.59
N VAL A 421 -15.49 0.67 6.44
CA VAL A 421 -15.84 1.73 7.40
C VAL A 421 -16.67 1.23 8.59
N LEU A 422 -17.16 -0.01 8.53
CA LEU A 422 -17.92 -0.63 9.62
C LEU A 422 -17.06 -1.49 10.56
N ASN A 423 -15.83 -1.82 10.15
CA ASN A 423 -14.90 -2.60 10.93
C ASN A 423 -14.65 -1.96 12.32
N ASN A 424 -14.73 -2.78 13.37
CA ASN A 424 -14.53 -2.36 14.76
C ASN A 424 -13.85 -3.43 15.64
N CYS A 425 -13.45 -4.55 15.06
CA CYS A 425 -12.65 -5.58 15.73
C CYS A 425 -11.68 -6.24 14.75
N ILE A 426 -10.69 -6.95 15.30
CA ILE A 426 -9.69 -7.72 14.55
C ILE A 426 -9.84 -9.20 14.95
N ALA A 427 -10.21 -10.04 14.00
CA ALA A 427 -10.34 -11.49 14.21
C ALA A 427 -8.98 -12.20 14.11
N LYS A 428 -8.07 -11.70 13.28
CA LYS A 428 -6.73 -12.25 13.08
C LYS A 428 -5.79 -11.17 12.58
N ASP A 429 -4.55 -11.14 13.07
CA ASP A 429 -3.44 -10.43 12.44
C ASP A 429 -2.17 -11.27 12.62
N ASN A 430 -1.79 -11.98 11.56
CA ASN A 430 -0.57 -12.77 11.49
C ASN A 430 0.42 -12.20 10.47
N ARG A 431 0.32 -10.91 10.14
CA ARG A 431 1.28 -10.24 9.26
C ARG A 431 2.64 -10.16 9.96
N ILE A 432 3.72 -10.40 9.23
CA ILE A 432 5.05 -10.59 9.80
C ILE A 432 5.59 -9.26 10.33
N PRO A 433 5.98 -9.11 11.60
CA PRO A 433 6.53 -7.88 12.15
C PRO A 433 7.80 -7.41 11.42
N PRO A 434 8.10 -6.10 11.42
CA PRO A 434 9.40 -5.60 10.97
C PRO A 434 10.53 -5.90 11.96
N GLN A 435 11.78 -5.72 11.52
CA GLN A 435 12.93 -5.79 12.42
C GLN A 435 12.81 -4.78 13.58
N GLY A 436 13.04 -5.24 14.80
CA GLY A 436 13.00 -4.40 16.00
C GLY A 436 11.60 -3.96 16.42
N PHE A 437 10.56 -4.70 16.03
CA PHE A 437 9.18 -4.34 16.32
C PHE A 437 8.86 -4.40 17.83
N THR A 438 8.46 -3.25 18.38
CA THR A 438 8.12 -3.04 19.80
C THR A 438 6.61 -2.95 20.06
N GLY A 439 5.77 -3.15 19.04
CA GLY A 439 4.32 -3.02 19.13
C GLY A 439 3.59 -4.23 19.73
N ALA A 440 4.26 -5.11 20.46
CA ALA A 440 3.68 -6.36 20.98
C ALA A 440 2.49 -6.15 21.93
N LEU A 441 2.50 -5.04 22.68
CA LEU A 441 1.48 -4.70 23.68
C LEU A 441 0.50 -3.62 23.20
N ASP A 442 0.78 -2.98 22.07
CA ASP A 442 -0.05 -1.90 21.54
C ASP A 442 -1.30 -2.49 20.86
N PRO A 443 -2.53 -2.21 21.35
CA PRO A 443 -3.75 -2.77 20.80
C PRO A 443 -4.00 -2.36 19.33
N GLU A 444 -3.42 -1.26 18.85
CA GLU A 444 -3.59 -0.81 17.46
C GLU A 444 -2.73 -1.61 16.46
N ILE A 445 -1.60 -2.18 16.90
CA ILE A 445 -0.61 -2.81 16.00
C ILE A 445 -0.11 -4.19 16.44
N ARG A 446 -0.52 -4.73 17.59
CA ARG A 446 -0.10 -6.07 18.03
C ARG A 446 -0.63 -7.17 17.11
N PRO A 447 0.05 -8.32 17.00
CA PRO A 447 -0.53 -9.53 16.42
C PRO A 447 -1.81 -9.94 17.16
N VAL A 448 -2.77 -10.54 16.44
CA VAL A 448 -4.06 -10.99 17.00
C VAL A 448 -4.32 -12.42 16.56
N ASN A 449 -4.64 -13.30 17.53
CA ASN A 449 -4.78 -14.73 17.30
C ASN A 449 -3.57 -15.37 16.59
N TYR A 450 -2.40 -14.78 16.82
CA TYR A 450 -1.10 -15.25 16.35
C TYR A 450 -0.03 -14.77 17.32
N VAL A 451 1.02 -15.57 17.53
CA VAL A 451 2.10 -15.24 18.45
C VAL A 451 3.42 -15.29 17.70
N TYR A 452 4.15 -14.19 17.76
CA TYR A 452 5.56 -14.15 17.38
C TYR A 452 6.40 -14.20 18.66
N PRO A 453 7.48 -15.01 18.70
CA PRO A 453 8.39 -14.99 19.82
C PRO A 453 9.10 -13.65 19.92
N GLU A 454 9.54 -13.30 21.13
CA GLU A 454 10.48 -12.22 21.33
C GLU A 454 11.89 -12.62 20.84
N THR A 455 12.68 -11.63 20.43
CA THR A 455 14.09 -11.82 20.02
C THR A 455 14.97 -12.34 21.16
N SER A 456 14.61 -12.03 22.39
CA SER A 456 15.14 -12.62 23.62
C SER A 456 14.07 -12.54 24.73
N PRO A 457 14.05 -13.48 25.70
CA PRO A 457 13.03 -13.47 26.75
C PRO A 457 12.98 -12.16 27.54
N GLY A 458 11.81 -11.52 27.56
CA GLY A 458 11.55 -10.26 28.25
C GLY A 458 11.96 -9.01 27.47
N SER A 459 12.33 -9.12 26.18
CA SER A 459 12.79 -7.96 25.40
C SER A 459 11.65 -7.04 24.98
N GLY A 460 10.41 -7.55 24.89
CA GLY A 460 9.28 -6.84 24.28
C GLY A 460 9.44 -6.59 22.77
N VAL A 461 10.49 -7.14 22.15
CA VAL A 461 10.80 -6.98 20.72
C VAL A 461 10.51 -8.28 19.99
N LEU A 462 9.56 -8.25 19.05
CA LEU A 462 9.17 -9.45 18.29
C LEU A 462 10.18 -9.78 17.18
N VAL A 463 10.31 -11.06 16.84
CA VAL A 463 11.05 -11.49 15.65
C VAL A 463 10.40 -10.96 14.37
N ASN A 464 11.22 -10.73 13.34
CA ASN A 464 10.77 -10.25 12.02
C ASN A 464 10.62 -11.38 10.99
N TYR A 465 10.44 -12.61 11.45
CA TYR A 465 10.25 -13.77 10.59
C TYR A 465 9.12 -14.65 11.12
N ASP A 466 8.61 -15.48 10.24
CA ASP A 466 7.65 -16.52 10.57
C ASP A 466 8.18 -17.89 10.13
N ASP A 467 8.03 -18.90 10.99
CA ASP A 467 8.33 -20.30 10.68
C ASP A 467 7.03 -21.09 10.55
N THR A 468 6.75 -21.61 9.36
CA THR A 468 5.60 -22.50 9.12
C THR A 468 6.09 -23.91 8.85
N THR A 469 5.56 -24.88 9.60
CA THR A 469 5.91 -26.30 9.47
C THR A 469 4.84 -27.03 8.67
N TYR A 470 5.26 -27.78 7.66
CA TYR A 470 4.43 -28.63 6.82
C TYR A 470 4.76 -30.10 7.08
N THR A 471 3.73 -30.88 7.34
CA THR A 471 3.78 -32.34 7.43
C THR A 471 3.32 -32.91 6.10
N ILE A 472 4.26 -33.49 5.36
CA ILE A 472 4.08 -33.97 3.99
C ILE A 472 4.00 -35.50 4.04
N PRO A 473 2.82 -36.12 3.85
CA PRO A 473 2.74 -37.57 3.76
C PRO A 473 3.40 -38.05 2.46
N VAL A 474 4.45 -38.87 2.56
CA VAL A 474 5.14 -39.43 1.39
C VAL A 474 4.64 -40.86 1.15
N PRO A 475 3.93 -41.15 0.05
CA PRO A 475 3.41 -42.49 -0.23
C PRO A 475 4.50 -43.57 -0.26
N ASN A 476 4.15 -44.81 0.08
CA ASN A 476 5.05 -45.96 -0.10
C ASN A 476 5.47 -46.10 -1.57
N GLY A 477 6.73 -46.45 -1.80
CA GLY A 477 7.28 -46.62 -3.15
C GLY A 477 7.59 -45.31 -3.90
N THR A 478 7.42 -44.14 -3.27
CA THR A 478 7.79 -42.84 -3.86
C THR A 478 9.27 -42.83 -4.24
N PRO A 479 9.63 -42.56 -5.51
CA PRO A 479 11.01 -42.41 -5.95
C PRO A 479 11.73 -41.27 -5.23
N LEU A 480 12.93 -41.56 -4.70
CA LEU A 480 13.78 -40.59 -4.02
C LEU A 480 14.83 -39.97 -4.96
N PRO A 481 15.28 -38.73 -4.69
CA PRO A 481 14.90 -37.89 -3.54
C PRO A 481 13.54 -37.18 -3.72
N VAL A 482 12.92 -36.77 -2.62
CA VAL A 482 11.76 -35.87 -2.64
C VAL A 482 12.27 -34.42 -2.62
N SER A 483 11.78 -33.61 -3.54
CA SER A 483 12.01 -32.16 -3.56
C SER A 483 10.79 -31.44 -2.98
N VAL A 484 11.03 -30.42 -2.16
CA VAL A 484 9.99 -29.54 -1.61
C VAL A 484 10.29 -28.12 -2.09
N ARG A 485 9.38 -27.57 -2.88
CA ARG A 485 9.43 -26.19 -3.40
C ARG A 485 8.39 -25.36 -2.66
N ALA A 486 8.85 -24.31 -1.99
CA ALA A 486 7.98 -23.29 -1.42
C ALA A 486 8.02 -22.03 -2.28
N ARG A 487 6.88 -21.38 -2.45
CA ARG A 487 6.72 -20.09 -3.12
C ARG A 487 5.95 -19.12 -2.21
N LEU A 488 6.51 -17.95 -1.97
CA LEU A 488 5.78 -16.85 -1.34
C LEU A 488 5.05 -16.07 -2.44
N GLN A 489 3.74 -15.92 -2.33
CA GLN A 489 2.88 -15.30 -3.33
C GLN A 489 2.21 -14.07 -2.75
N HIS A 490 2.04 -13.02 -3.56
CA HIS A 490 1.23 -11.85 -3.21
C HIS A 490 0.19 -11.56 -4.29
N GLN A 491 -1.04 -11.23 -3.87
CA GLN A 491 -2.15 -10.86 -4.75
C GLN A 491 -2.83 -9.57 -4.28
N VAL A 492 -3.08 -8.67 -5.23
CA VAL A 492 -3.71 -7.35 -4.98
C VAL A 492 -5.20 -7.46 -4.69
N ALA A 493 -5.95 -8.24 -5.48
CA ALA A 493 -7.38 -8.39 -5.27
C ALA A 493 -7.81 -9.85 -5.39
N SER A 494 -8.37 -10.36 -4.29
CA SER A 494 -8.99 -11.67 -4.23
C SER A 494 -10.29 -11.74 -5.03
N LYS A 495 -10.66 -12.95 -5.47
CA LYS A 495 -11.97 -13.19 -6.09
C LYS A 495 -13.11 -12.79 -5.16
N GLU A 496 -12.98 -13.15 -3.88
CA GLU A 496 -13.98 -12.92 -2.85
C GLU A 496 -14.31 -11.42 -2.71
N TYR A 497 -13.30 -10.57 -2.83
CA TYR A 497 -13.47 -9.11 -2.75
C TYR A 497 -14.16 -8.55 -3.99
N ILE A 498 -13.79 -9.00 -5.20
CA ILE A 498 -14.46 -8.59 -6.45
C ILE A 498 -15.94 -9.02 -6.45
N GLU A 499 -16.23 -10.24 -5.99
CA GLU A 499 -17.59 -10.76 -5.87
C GLU A 499 -18.39 -10.04 -4.78
N PHE A 500 -17.77 -9.62 -3.68
CA PHE A 500 -18.38 -8.76 -2.67
C PHE A 500 -18.82 -7.43 -3.29
N LEU A 501 -17.92 -6.70 -3.95
CA LEU A 501 -18.24 -5.39 -4.55
C LEU A 501 -19.38 -5.49 -5.57
N SER A 502 -19.37 -6.52 -6.41
CA SER A 502 -20.44 -6.79 -7.39
C SER A 502 -21.78 -7.10 -6.72
N ARG A 503 -21.76 -7.89 -5.64
CA ARG A 503 -22.94 -8.23 -4.87
C ARG A 503 -23.54 -7.03 -4.17
N GLU A 504 -22.73 -6.20 -3.52
CA GLU A 504 -23.20 -4.99 -2.84
C GLU A 504 -23.88 -4.04 -3.85
N ALA A 505 -23.24 -3.82 -5.00
CA ALA A 505 -23.83 -2.99 -6.06
C ALA A 505 -25.18 -3.52 -6.57
N THR A 506 -25.31 -4.85 -6.71
CA THR A 506 -26.57 -5.47 -7.15
C THR A 506 -27.65 -5.39 -6.06
N THR A 507 -27.28 -5.71 -4.82
CA THR A 507 -28.20 -5.77 -3.67
C THR A 507 -28.78 -4.38 -3.36
N HIS A 508 -27.96 -3.35 -3.49
CA HIS A 508 -28.33 -1.97 -3.19
C HIS A 508 -28.71 -1.14 -4.43
N ASN A 509 -28.80 -1.76 -5.61
CA ASN A 509 -29.16 -1.12 -6.88
C ASN A 509 -28.32 0.14 -7.17
N PHE A 510 -27.00 0.05 -7.03
CA PHE A 510 -26.13 1.19 -7.31
C PHE A 510 -26.31 1.66 -8.76
N PRO A 511 -26.48 2.98 -8.99
CA PRO A 511 -26.63 3.53 -10.33
C PRO A 511 -25.32 3.45 -11.12
N SER A 512 -25.41 3.60 -12.45
CA SER A 512 -24.20 3.80 -13.26
C SER A 512 -23.55 5.15 -12.97
N GLU A 513 -22.25 5.30 -13.22
CA GLU A 513 -21.49 6.54 -12.94
C GLU A 513 -22.17 7.81 -13.51
N ASN A 514 -22.50 7.82 -14.80
CA ASN A 514 -23.12 8.98 -15.46
C ASN A 514 -24.57 9.22 -15.01
N THR A 515 -25.25 8.19 -14.49
CA THR A 515 -26.60 8.35 -13.92
C THR A 515 -26.51 8.91 -12.51
N MET A 516 -25.57 8.38 -11.70
CA MET A 516 -25.29 8.82 -10.34
C MET A 516 -24.92 10.30 -10.29
N CYS A 517 -24.11 10.76 -11.25
CA CYS A 517 -23.51 12.08 -11.23
C CYS A 517 -24.13 13.07 -12.22
N ALA A 518 -25.32 12.79 -12.75
CA ALA A 518 -26.00 13.72 -13.66
C ALA A 518 -26.16 15.13 -13.03
N PRO A 519 -25.92 16.22 -13.79
CA PRO A 519 -25.69 16.26 -15.24
C PRO A 519 -24.23 16.07 -15.67
N ARG A 520 -23.29 15.78 -14.77
CA ARG A 520 -21.89 15.47 -15.15
C ARG A 520 -21.86 14.18 -15.96
N VAL A 521 -21.16 14.21 -17.09
CA VAL A 521 -20.99 13.06 -17.98
C VAL A 521 -19.50 12.82 -18.18
N LEU A 522 -19.04 11.63 -17.78
CA LEU A 522 -17.70 11.17 -18.08
C LEU A 522 -17.65 10.46 -19.44
N SER A 523 -16.52 10.66 -20.12
CA SER A 523 -16.18 10.10 -21.42
C SER A 523 -15.32 8.84 -21.34
N SER A 524 -14.71 8.57 -20.18
CA SER A 524 -13.96 7.34 -19.91
C SER A 524 -14.29 6.74 -18.53
N GLY A 525 -13.70 5.59 -18.21
CA GLY A 525 -14.03 4.83 -16.99
C GLY A 525 -15.40 4.12 -17.05
N PRO A 526 -16.11 3.99 -15.92
CA PRO A 526 -17.35 3.20 -15.84
C PRO A 526 -18.50 3.70 -16.72
N ARG A 527 -18.64 5.03 -16.85
CA ARG A 527 -19.66 5.71 -17.69
C ARG A 527 -21.09 5.21 -17.48
N THR A 528 -21.56 4.30 -18.31
CA THR A 528 -22.92 3.74 -18.31
C THR A 528 -23.03 2.45 -17.49
N GLN A 529 -21.96 2.04 -16.82
CA GLN A 529 -21.93 0.92 -15.89
C GLN A 529 -21.81 1.39 -14.44
N THR A 530 -22.19 0.54 -13.49
CA THR A 530 -21.82 0.72 -12.08
C THR A 530 -20.30 0.59 -11.94
N ARG A 531 -19.71 1.22 -10.92
CA ARG A 531 -18.25 1.10 -10.68
C ARG A 531 -17.85 -0.35 -10.39
N ALA A 532 -18.67 -1.10 -9.68
CA ALA A 532 -18.45 -2.52 -9.43
C ALA A 532 -18.48 -3.37 -10.71
N ALA A 533 -19.45 -3.16 -11.60
CA ALA A 533 -19.51 -3.88 -12.88
C ALA A 533 -18.29 -3.56 -13.75
N PHE A 534 -17.89 -2.28 -13.81
CA PHE A 534 -16.66 -1.88 -14.51
C PHE A 534 -15.41 -2.54 -13.91
N MET A 535 -15.31 -2.66 -12.58
CA MET A 535 -14.21 -3.37 -11.92
C MET A 535 -14.21 -4.87 -12.25
N VAL A 536 -15.37 -5.52 -12.35
CA VAL A 536 -15.48 -6.93 -12.78
C VAL A 536 -14.98 -7.11 -14.22
N ASP A 537 -15.32 -6.19 -15.12
CA ASP A 537 -14.80 -6.20 -16.51
C ASP A 537 -13.27 -6.13 -16.52
N GLN A 538 -12.70 -5.19 -15.76
CA GLN A 538 -11.25 -5.03 -15.65
C GLN A 538 -10.61 -6.29 -15.05
N TRP A 539 -11.20 -6.87 -14.01
CA TRP A 539 -10.71 -8.11 -13.41
C TRP A 539 -10.69 -9.28 -14.39
N ASN A 540 -11.75 -9.46 -15.19
CA ASN A 540 -11.80 -10.51 -16.20
C ASN A 540 -10.79 -10.29 -17.34
N THR A 541 -10.61 -9.04 -17.78
CA THR A 541 -9.72 -8.71 -18.92
C THR A 541 -8.24 -8.63 -18.55
N THR A 542 -7.91 -8.59 -17.25
CA THR A 542 -6.52 -8.51 -16.75
C THR A 542 -6.12 -9.73 -15.93
N ASN A 543 -6.59 -10.91 -16.36
CA ASN A 543 -6.22 -12.21 -15.78
C ASN A 543 -6.52 -12.36 -14.28
N LYS A 544 -7.58 -11.70 -13.81
CA LYS A 544 -8.14 -11.89 -12.48
C LYS A 544 -7.17 -11.59 -11.33
N SER A 545 -6.40 -10.51 -11.45
CA SER A 545 -5.36 -10.14 -10.48
C SER A 545 -4.42 -11.32 -10.18
N PRO A 546 -3.62 -11.79 -11.16
CA PRO A 546 -2.76 -12.95 -10.93
C PRO A 546 -1.75 -12.67 -9.80
N PRO A 547 -1.40 -13.68 -8.99
CA PRO A 547 -0.40 -13.50 -7.96
C PRO A 547 1.00 -13.29 -8.53
N VAL A 548 1.80 -12.53 -7.79
CA VAL A 548 3.22 -12.33 -8.01
C VAL A 548 3.99 -13.25 -7.08
N VAL A 549 4.88 -14.07 -7.65
CA VAL A 549 5.87 -14.83 -6.89
C VAL A 549 6.89 -13.85 -6.32
N MET A 550 6.95 -13.72 -5.00
CA MET A 550 7.93 -12.91 -4.28
C MET A 550 9.22 -13.69 -4.05
N GLU A 551 9.13 -14.96 -3.66
CA GLU A 551 10.25 -15.83 -3.36
C GLU A 551 9.95 -17.25 -3.85
N ASP A 552 10.98 -17.99 -4.26
CA ASP A 552 10.86 -19.34 -4.80
C ASP A 552 12.09 -20.18 -4.42
N VAL A 553 11.90 -21.09 -3.46
CA VAL A 553 13.01 -21.83 -2.84
C VAL A 553 12.69 -23.31 -2.82
N THR A 554 13.67 -24.13 -3.20
CA THR A 554 13.56 -25.59 -3.21
C THR A 554 14.60 -26.21 -2.30
N ALA A 555 14.18 -27.20 -1.51
CA ALA A 555 15.06 -28.09 -0.75
C ALA A 555 14.79 -29.54 -1.16
N THR A 556 15.81 -30.39 -1.10
CA THR A 556 15.72 -31.79 -1.52
C THR A 556 16.21 -32.70 -0.41
N THR A 557 15.51 -33.80 -0.16
CA THR A 557 15.96 -34.80 0.83
C THR A 557 17.31 -35.39 0.42
N ALA A 558 18.17 -35.70 1.38
CA ALA A 558 19.41 -36.40 1.09
C ALA A 558 19.13 -37.75 0.41
N VAL A 559 19.91 -38.07 -0.63
CA VAL A 559 19.93 -39.41 -1.23
C VAL A 559 20.67 -40.31 -0.25
N ARG A 560 19.99 -41.33 0.28
CA ARG A 560 20.63 -42.37 1.10
C ARG A 560 20.97 -43.58 0.25
#